data_AF-A0A5N8XV43-F1
#
_entry.id   AF-A0A5N8XV43-F1
#
_cell.length_a   1.000
_cell.length_b   1.000
_cell.length_c   1.000
_cell.angle_alpha   90.00
_cell.angle_beta   90.00
_cell.angle_gamma   90.00
#
_symmetry.space_group_name_H-M   'P 1'
#
loop_
_entity.id
_entity.type
_entity.pdbx_description
1 polymer ?
#
loop_
_entity_poly.entity_id
_entity_poly.type
_entity_poly.pdbx_seq_one_letter_code
_entity_poly.pdbx_strand_id
1 'polypeptide(L)'
;MGEHFKTDTDQLGQFLKTLEGCIRDLDEARTALAHVRADQIGTKRLDEACDGFQERWKYGSEQTKKMIDAVSEGVKSNKKSYEEVEDALEKAFKDIADRATSGQGSAK
;
A
#
# COMPACT_ATOMS: atom_id res chain seq x y z
N MET A 1 -16.98 -5.19 16.05
CA MET A 1 -15.91 -4.19 15.81
C MET A 1 -14.83 -4.76 14.89
N GLY A 2 -14.23 -5.93 15.18
CA GLY A 2 -13.18 -6.51 14.33
C GLY A 2 -13.52 -6.81 12.86
N GLU A 3 -14.76 -7.21 12.52
CA GLU A 3 -15.12 -7.51 11.12
C GLU A 3 -15.08 -6.30 10.17
N HIS A 4 -15.48 -5.12 10.65
CA HIS A 4 -15.42 -3.88 9.85
C HIS A 4 -13.97 -3.46 9.57
N PHE A 5 -13.09 -3.50 10.59
CA PHE A 5 -11.68 -3.18 10.41
C PHE A 5 -10.92 -4.18 9.53
N LYS A 6 -11.26 -5.46 9.62
CA LYS A 6 -10.73 -6.48 8.71
C LYS A 6 -11.10 -6.17 7.26
N THR A 7 -12.37 -5.84 7.03
CA THR A 7 -12.88 -5.45 5.71
C THR A 7 -12.16 -4.21 5.18
N ASP A 8 -12.00 -3.16 5.99
CA ASP A 8 -11.30 -1.93 5.60
C ASP A 8 -9.82 -2.19 5.25
N THR A 9 -9.16 -3.06 6.01
CA THR A 9 -7.76 -3.44 5.78
C THR A 9 -7.61 -4.22 4.47
N ASP A 10 -8.51 -5.17 4.20
CA ASP A 10 -8.52 -5.96 2.97
C ASP A 10 -8.79 -5.06 1.76
N GLN A 11 -9.72 -4.10 1.87
CA GLN A 11 -9.99 -3.09 0.84
C GLN A 11 -8.79 -2.20 0.57
N LEU A 12 -8.09 -1.74 1.61
CA LEU A 12 -6.85 -0.96 1.46
C LEU A 12 -5.75 -1.79 0.76
N GLY A 13 -5.63 -3.08 1.08
CA GLY A 13 -4.72 -3.99 0.38
C GLY A 13 -5.05 -4.14 -1.10
N GLN A 14 -6.34 -4.21 -1.45
CA GLN A 14 -6.80 -4.29 -2.84
C GLN A 14 -6.60 -2.98 -3.60
N PHE A 15 -6.80 -1.85 -2.92
CA PHE A 15 -6.50 -0.52 -3.46
C PHE A 15 -5.02 -0.35 -3.78
N LEU A 16 -4.12 -0.77 -2.87
CA LEU A 16 -2.67 -0.75 -3.10
C LEU A 16 -2.26 -1.60 -4.30
N LYS A 17 -2.79 -2.83 -4.43
CA LYS A 17 -2.54 -3.67 -5.61
C LYS A 17 -2.99 -3.02 -6.91
N THR A 18 -4.13 -2.32 -6.89
CA THR A 18 -4.64 -1.61 -8.06
C THR A 18 -3.69 -0.48 -8.45
N LEU A 19 -3.22 0.29 -7.48
CA LEU A 19 -2.26 1.37 -7.67
C LEU A 19 -0.90 0.87 -8.19
N GLU A 20 -0.40 -0.25 -7.67
CA GLU A 20 0.81 -0.94 -8.19
C GLU A 20 0.63 -1.36 -9.65
N GLY A 21 -0.56 -1.88 -10.01
CA GLY A 21 -0.93 -2.20 -11.38
C GLY A 21 -0.87 -0.96 -12.29
N CYS A 22 -1.46 0.16 -11.87
CA CYS A 22 -1.42 1.40 -12.63
C CYS A 22 0.01 1.92 -12.88
N ILE A 23 0.92 1.80 -11.89
CA ILE A 23 2.34 2.15 -12.11
C ILE A 23 2.95 1.27 -13.18
N ARG A 24 2.69 -0.05 -13.10
CA ARG A 24 3.21 -1.00 -14.08
C ARG A 24 2.73 -0.65 -15.49
N ASP A 25 1.45 -0.36 -15.65
CA ASP A 25 0.87 0.03 -16.93
C ASP A 25 1.49 1.33 -17.46
N LEU A 26 1.74 2.32 -16.57
CA LEU A 26 2.41 3.57 -16.93
C LEU A 26 3.87 3.35 -17.37
N ASP A 27 4.59 2.44 -16.73
CA ASP A 27 5.97 2.09 -17.11
C ASP A 27 6.03 1.26 -18.41
N GLU A 28 5.06 0.37 -18.63
CA GLU A 28 4.92 -0.39 -19.87
C GLU A 28 4.60 0.54 -21.05
N ALA A 29 3.64 1.46 -20.87
CA ALA A 29 3.32 2.48 -21.86
C ALA A 29 4.53 3.36 -22.21
N ARG A 30 5.30 3.78 -21.18
CA ARG A 30 6.55 4.53 -21.37
C ARG A 30 7.56 3.75 -22.21
N THR A 31 7.74 2.47 -21.90
CA THR A 31 8.68 1.58 -22.58
C THR A 31 8.28 1.36 -24.04
N ALA A 32 6.99 1.13 -24.30
CA ALA A 32 6.46 1.02 -25.66
C ALA A 32 6.72 2.30 -26.47
N LEU A 33 6.51 3.48 -25.86
CA LEU A 33 6.79 4.77 -26.49
C LEU A 33 8.28 5.05 -26.68
N ALA A 34 9.16 4.51 -25.82
CA ALA A 34 10.61 4.65 -25.98
C ALA A 34 11.13 3.92 -27.22
N HIS A 35 10.46 2.85 -27.65
CA HIS A 35 10.81 2.13 -28.87
C HIS A 35 10.50 2.95 -30.15
N VAL A 36 9.56 3.89 -30.10
CA VAL A 36 9.11 4.69 -31.27
C VAL A 36 10.06 5.88 -31.56
N ARG A 37 11.10 6.09 -30.75
CA ARG A 37 11.73 7.42 -30.60
C ARG A 37 13.02 7.73 -31.38
N ALA A 38 13.73 6.78 -32.00
CA ALA A 38 15.11 7.07 -32.41
C ALA A 38 15.37 7.05 -33.93
N ASP A 39 14.59 6.33 -34.72
CA ASP A 39 14.90 6.10 -36.14
C ASP A 39 13.86 6.67 -37.11
N GLN A 40 12.70 7.15 -36.64
CA GLN A 40 11.55 7.41 -37.52
C GLN A 40 11.04 8.85 -37.62
N ILE A 41 11.46 9.82 -36.77
CA ILE A 41 10.81 11.16 -36.75
C ILE A 41 11.69 12.37 -37.09
N GLY A 42 12.96 12.13 -37.46
CA GLY A 42 13.73 12.91 -38.43
C GLY A 42 14.06 14.38 -38.12
N THR A 43 13.68 14.93 -36.97
CA THR A 43 13.98 16.34 -36.62
C THR A 43 14.49 16.48 -35.18
N LYS A 44 15.63 17.16 -35.01
CA LYS A 44 16.27 17.38 -33.69
C LYS A 44 15.32 17.90 -32.61
N ARG A 45 14.42 18.82 -32.97
CA ARG A 45 13.43 19.40 -32.06
C ARG A 45 12.46 18.34 -31.53
N LEU A 46 12.09 17.37 -32.36
CA LEU A 46 11.17 16.31 -31.95
C LEU A 46 11.90 15.27 -31.09
N ASP A 47 13.14 14.95 -31.42
CA ASP A 47 13.99 14.08 -30.60
C ASP A 47 14.15 14.65 -29.18
N GLU A 48 14.50 15.94 -29.07
CA GLU A 48 14.61 16.67 -27.79
C GLU A 48 13.29 16.70 -27.01
N ALA A 49 12.16 16.94 -27.69
CA ALA A 49 10.84 16.93 -27.05
C ALA A 49 10.48 15.55 -26.52
N CYS A 50 10.79 14.49 -27.28
CA CYS A 50 10.54 13.13 -26.86
C CYS A 50 11.50 12.68 -25.73
N ASP A 51 12.74 13.19 -25.69
CA ASP A 51 13.65 13.03 -24.55
C ASP A 51 13.09 13.67 -23.28
N GLY A 52 12.74 14.96 -23.36
CA GLY A 52 12.16 15.66 -22.21
C GLY A 52 10.85 15.04 -21.73
N PHE A 53 10.03 14.50 -22.64
CA PHE A 53 8.84 13.75 -22.27
C PHE A 53 9.17 12.46 -21.52
N GLN A 54 10.12 11.66 -22.03
CA GLN A 54 10.52 10.39 -21.39
C GLN A 54 11.13 10.59 -20.01
N GLU A 55 11.94 11.62 -19.81
CA GLU A 55 12.50 11.96 -18.51
C GLU A 55 11.42 12.39 -17.51
N ARG A 56 10.54 13.30 -17.91
CA ARG A 56 9.44 13.79 -17.05
C ARG A 56 8.46 12.67 -16.69
N TRP A 57 8.14 11.80 -17.65
CA TRP A 57 7.29 10.64 -17.39
C TRP A 57 7.95 9.68 -16.39
N LYS A 58 9.23 9.35 -16.60
CA LYS A 58 9.98 8.49 -15.67
C LYS A 58 9.97 9.07 -14.26
N TYR A 59 10.26 10.36 -14.12
CA TYR A 59 10.21 11.05 -12.84
C TYR A 59 8.82 10.97 -12.20
N GLY A 60 7.76 11.25 -12.98
CA GLY A 60 6.38 11.18 -12.50
C GLY A 60 6.02 9.79 -11.97
N SER A 61 6.33 8.73 -12.75
CA SER A 61 6.13 7.33 -12.36
C SER A 61 6.86 6.99 -11.05
N GLU A 62 8.13 7.40 -10.92
CA GLU A 62 8.91 7.19 -9.70
C GLU A 62 8.33 7.92 -8.48
N GLN A 63 7.82 9.15 -8.63
CA GLN A 63 7.17 9.87 -7.53
C GLN A 63 5.84 9.24 -7.13
N THR A 64 5.03 8.82 -8.11
CA THR A 64 3.79 8.09 -7.86
C THR A 64 4.06 6.80 -7.09
N LYS A 65 5.11 6.05 -7.47
CA LYS A 65 5.56 4.86 -6.75
C LYS A 65 5.93 5.15 -5.30
N LYS A 66 6.75 6.18 -5.05
CA LYS A 66 7.12 6.57 -3.67
C LYS A 66 5.92 6.91 -2.80
N MET A 67 4.92 7.62 -3.35
CA MET A 67 3.69 7.91 -2.62
C MET A 67 2.91 6.63 -2.28
N ILE A 68 2.81 5.70 -3.23
CA ILE A 68 2.11 4.42 -3.04
C ILE A 68 2.81 3.56 -1.99
N ASP A 69 4.14 3.50 -2.03
CA ASP A 69 4.95 2.81 -1.03
C ASP A 69 4.72 3.40 0.38
N ALA A 70 4.73 4.73 0.52
CA ALA A 70 4.47 5.40 1.80
C ALA A 70 3.05 5.12 2.33
N VAL A 71 2.03 5.12 1.46
CA VAL A 71 0.66 4.76 1.84
C VAL A 71 0.59 3.28 2.25
N SER A 72 1.27 2.39 1.51
CA SER A 72 1.35 0.96 1.82
C SER A 72 1.94 0.68 3.19
N GLU A 73 3.04 1.36 3.52
CA GLU A 73 3.66 1.29 4.84
C GLU A 73 2.75 1.82 5.94
N GLY A 74 2.11 2.97 5.72
CA GLY A 74 1.15 3.55 6.67
C GLY A 74 -0.02 2.61 6.98
N VAL A 75 -0.60 1.99 5.95
CA VAL A 75 -1.70 1.01 6.10
C VAL A 75 -1.24 -0.22 6.87
N LYS A 76 -0.08 -0.79 6.53
CA LYS A 76 0.48 -1.96 7.23
C LYS A 76 0.78 -1.66 8.70
N SER A 77 1.36 -0.49 8.97
CA SER A 77 1.63 -0.04 10.33
C SER A 77 0.36 0.10 11.14
N ASN A 78 -0.66 0.76 10.58
CA ASN A 78 -1.96 0.93 11.22
C ASN A 78 -2.61 -0.42 11.54
N LYS A 79 -2.62 -1.35 10.57
CA LYS A 79 -3.12 -2.72 10.78
C LYS A 79 -2.42 -3.40 11.97
N LYS A 80 -1.09 -3.35 12.02
CA LYS A 80 -0.29 -3.97 13.09
C LYS A 80 -0.63 -3.38 14.45
N SER A 81 -0.76 -2.06 14.55
CA SER A 81 -1.16 -1.40 15.80
C SER A 81 -2.55 -1.83 16.27
N TYR A 82 -3.50 -2.04 15.35
CA TYR A 82 -4.81 -2.56 15.72
C TYR A 82 -4.78 -4.02 16.18
N GLU A 83 -4.02 -4.89 15.50
CA GLU A 83 -3.82 -6.28 15.93
C GLU A 83 -3.21 -6.35 17.33
N GLU A 84 -2.22 -5.50 17.63
CA GLU A 84 -1.60 -5.41 18.95
C GLU A 84 -2.60 -4.94 20.03
N VAL A 85 -3.50 -4.00 19.71
CA VAL A 85 -4.55 -3.54 20.62
C VAL A 85 -5.56 -4.64 20.90
N GLU A 86 -6.03 -5.36 19.87
CA GLU A 86 -6.96 -6.50 20.04
C GLU A 86 -6.33 -7.62 20.87
N ASP A 87 -5.07 -7.98 20.60
CA ASP A 87 -4.33 -8.99 21.38
C ASP A 87 -4.19 -8.58 22.85
N ALA A 88 -3.91 -7.31 23.11
CA ALA A 88 -3.82 -6.77 24.47
C ALA A 88 -5.18 -6.79 25.18
N LEU A 89 -6.25 -6.45 24.47
CA LEU A 89 -7.61 -6.48 24.98
C LEU A 89 -8.04 -7.91 25.32
N GLU A 90 -7.78 -8.87 24.42
CA GLU A 90 -8.08 -10.29 24.61
C GLU A 90 -7.35 -10.86 25.83
N LYS A 91 -6.05 -10.55 25.97
CA LYS A 91 -5.27 -10.92 27.16
C LYS A 91 -5.85 -10.33 28.44
N ALA A 92 -6.18 -9.04 28.44
CA ALA A 92 -6.78 -8.40 29.61
C ALA A 92 -8.12 -9.03 30.00
N PHE A 93 -8.97 -9.38 29.03
CA PHE A 93 -10.23 -10.06 29.30
C PHE A 93 -10.03 -11.49 29.83
N LYS A 94 -9.06 -12.25 29.30
CA LYS A 94 -8.69 -13.57 29.82
C LYS A 94 -8.19 -13.49 31.25
N ASP A 95 -7.28 -12.56 31.54
CA ASP A 95 -6.75 -12.34 32.89
C ASP A 95 -7.86 -11.99 33.89
N ILE A 96 -8.84 -11.17 33.47
CA ILE A 96 -10.01 -10.84 34.30
C ILE A 96 -10.89 -12.07 34.52
N ALA A 97 -11.15 -12.87 33.49
CA ALA A 97 -11.95 -14.09 33.60
C ALA A 97 -11.30 -15.14 34.51
N ASP A 98 -9.98 -15.32 34.41
CA ASP A 98 -9.21 -16.24 35.25
C ASP A 98 -9.19 -15.80 36.72
N ARG A 99 -9.12 -14.48 36.98
CA ARG A 99 -9.25 -13.92 38.33
C ARG A 99 -10.66 -14.02 38.89
N ALA A 100 -11.70 -13.85 38.06
CA ALA A 100 -13.09 -13.98 38.47
C ALA A 100 -13.44 -15.44 38.84
N THR A 101 -12.93 -16.41 38.09
CA THR A 101 -13.16 -17.84 38.33
C THR A 101 -12.36 -18.39 39.53
N SER A 102 -11.14 -17.87 39.77
CA SER A 102 -10.34 -18.25 40.95
C SER A 102 -10.85 -17.66 42.27
N GLY A 103 -11.62 -16.55 42.25
CA GLY A 103 -12.24 -15.96 43.44
C GLY A 103 -13.49 -16.68 43.96
N GLN A 104 -14.17 -17.48 43.12
CA GLN A 104 -15.43 -18.13 43.48
C GLN A 104 -15.26 -19.44 44.28
N GLY A 105 -14.03 -19.94 44.45
CA GLY A 105 -13.71 -21.17 45.17
C GLY A 105 -13.49 -21.05 46.69
N SER A 106 -13.44 -19.83 47.26
CA SER A 106 -13.10 -19.61 48.67
C SER A 106 -14.28 -19.22 49.57
N ALA A 107 -15.52 -19.36 49.10
CA ALA A 107 -16.73 -19.14 49.90
C ALA A 107 -17.49 -20.46 50.11
N LYS A 108 -16.97 -21.33 50.98
CA LYS A 108 -17.77 -22.38 51.62
C LYS A 108 -17.27 -22.71 53.01
#